data_AF-A0A326UDM2-F1
#
_entry.id   AF-A0A326UDM2-F1
#
_cell.length_a   1.000
_cell.length_b   1.000
_cell.length_c   1.000
_cell.angle_alpha   90.00
_cell.angle_beta   90.00
_cell.angle_gamma   90.00
#
_symmetry.space_group_name_H-M   'P 1'
#
loop_
_entity.id
_entity.type
_entity.pdbx_description
1 polymer ?
#
loop_
_entity_poly.entity_id
_entity_poly.type
_entity_poly.pdbx_seq_one_letter_code
_entity_poly.pdbx_strand_id
1 'polypeptide(L)'
;MQFDLLRWLFQDPATAGADAGLSGSEPFHFLWPWVIFCGLGLLVWFYYTVEGRKRFVKGKPIAKRMLDRFLGWLAVLCLVGFVFIFARVAMDSSLFAWRFWRYLWGLGLLTWAVVWVVYLIKRYPKERANMEAWNRRQQYIPAGKRKKAKAGSR
;
A
#
# COMPACT_ATOMS: atom_id res chain seq x y z
N MET A 1 29.27 27.60 -8.93
CA MET A 1 27.80 27.48 -8.79
C MET A 1 27.52 26.66 -7.55
N GLN A 2 26.89 27.24 -6.54
CA GLN A 2 26.53 26.52 -5.31
C GLN A 2 25.15 25.90 -5.51
N PHE A 3 25.07 24.57 -5.47
CA PHE A 3 23.81 23.85 -5.61
C PHE A 3 22.99 23.99 -4.33
N ASP A 4 21.86 24.69 -4.42
CA ASP A 4 20.91 24.80 -3.31
C ASP A 4 19.89 23.67 -3.38
N LEU A 5 20.08 22.68 -2.50
CA LEU A 5 19.25 21.47 -2.43
C LEU A 5 17.81 21.78 -1.99
N LEU A 6 17.61 22.78 -1.13
CA LEU A 6 16.28 23.16 -0.67
C LEU A 6 15.49 23.82 -1.81
N ARG A 7 16.12 24.76 -2.52
CA ARG A 7 15.51 25.37 -3.71
C ARG A 7 15.14 24.28 -4.71
N TRP A 8 16.06 23.38 -5.05
CA TRP A 8 15.79 22.32 -6.03
C TRP A 8 14.63 21.39 -5.64
N LEU A 9 14.50 21.03 -4.35
CA LEU A 9 13.48 20.09 -3.85
C LEU A 9 12.07 20.69 -3.83
N PHE A 10 11.99 21.98 -3.52
CA PHE A 10 10.73 22.74 -3.40
C PHE A 10 10.42 23.59 -4.63
N GLN A 11 11.13 23.37 -5.74
CA GLN A 11 10.85 24.03 -7.01
C GLN A 11 9.77 23.28 -7.79
N ASP A 12 8.82 24.04 -8.36
CA ASP A 12 7.79 23.55 -9.25
C ASP A 12 8.34 23.29 -10.67
N PRO A 13 7.72 22.37 -11.44
CA PRO A 13 8.18 22.05 -12.79
C PRO A 13 8.20 23.22 -13.78
N ALA A 14 7.31 24.22 -13.61
CA ALA A 14 7.26 25.37 -14.51
C ALA A 14 8.48 26.28 -14.30
N THR A 15 8.78 26.66 -13.05
CA THR A 15 9.98 27.46 -12.76
C THR A 15 11.27 26.69 -13.04
N ALA A 16 11.30 25.38 -12.79
CA ALA A 16 12.46 24.55 -13.13
C ALA A 16 12.71 24.45 -14.64
N GLY A 17 11.65 24.42 -15.46
CA GLY A 17 11.75 24.46 -16.91
C GLY A 17 12.32 25.79 -17.41
N ALA A 18 11.81 26.91 -16.87
CA ALA A 18 12.28 28.25 -17.21
C ALA A 18 13.76 28.47 -16.83
N ASP A 19 14.19 28.04 -15.63
CA ASP A 19 15.59 28.11 -15.18
C ASP A 19 16.54 27.29 -16.07
N ALA A 20 16.02 26.27 -16.76
CA ALA A 20 16.78 25.43 -17.69
C ALA A 20 16.68 25.89 -19.16
N GLY A 21 16.03 27.02 -19.44
CA GLY A 21 15.88 27.57 -20.80
C GLY A 21 14.87 26.81 -21.67
N LEU A 22 13.97 26.02 -21.08
CA LEU A 22 12.90 25.31 -21.78
C LEU A 22 11.70 26.25 -21.98
N SER A 23 11.00 26.10 -23.10
CA SER A 23 9.76 26.84 -23.41
C SER A 23 8.53 26.35 -22.65
N GLY A 24 8.70 25.41 -21.71
CA GLY A 24 7.62 24.83 -20.92
C GLY A 24 8.13 24.08 -19.69
N SER A 25 7.21 23.43 -18.99
CA SER A 25 7.47 22.69 -17.76
C SER A 25 8.48 21.56 -17.95
N GLU A 26 9.31 21.32 -16.92
CA GLU A 26 10.34 20.28 -16.92
C GLU A 26 9.74 18.89 -17.23
N PRO A 27 10.26 18.15 -18.23
CA PRO A 27 9.76 16.83 -18.57
C PRO A 27 10.01 15.85 -17.42
N PHE A 28 9.08 14.93 -17.19
CA PHE A 28 9.24 13.86 -16.22
C PHE A 28 9.45 12.52 -16.90
N HIS A 29 10.70 12.06 -16.92
CA HIS A 29 11.10 10.82 -17.59
C HIS A 29 10.45 9.56 -17.01
N PHE A 30 10.08 9.57 -15.74
CA PHE A 30 9.48 8.40 -15.06
C PHE A 30 7.95 8.41 -15.04
N LEU A 31 7.29 9.26 -15.85
CA LEU A 31 5.83 9.36 -15.87
C LEU A 31 5.17 8.02 -16.18
N TRP A 32 5.57 7.36 -17.26
CA TRP A 32 4.99 6.08 -17.67
C TRP A 32 5.27 4.95 -16.68
N PRO A 33 6.52 4.70 -16.25
CA PRO A 33 6.79 3.73 -15.20
C PRO A 33 5.97 3.96 -13.93
N TRP A 34 5.79 5.21 -13.50
CA TRP A 34 5.00 5.57 -12.33
C TRP A 34 3.53 5.22 -12.49
N VAL A 35 2.92 5.62 -13.62
CA VAL A 35 1.50 5.32 -13.91
C VAL A 35 1.28 3.82 -14.01
N ILE A 36 2.17 3.10 -14.70
CA ILE A 36 2.09 1.63 -14.83
C ILE A 36 2.18 0.99 -13.43
N PHE A 37 3.13 1.41 -12.60
CA PHE A 37 3.28 0.88 -11.25
C PHE A 37 2.02 1.12 -10.40
N CYS A 38 1.49 2.35 -10.39
CA CYS A 38 0.29 2.67 -9.63
C CYS A 38 -0.95 1.93 -10.17
N GLY A 39 -1.08 1.81 -11.49
CA GLY A 39 -2.18 1.09 -12.14
C GLY A 39 -2.14 -0.41 -11.82
N LEU A 40 -0.98 -1.05 -11.96
CA LEU A 40 -0.81 -2.46 -11.61
C LEU A 40 -1.02 -2.70 -10.11
N GLY A 41 -0.53 -1.81 -9.24
CA GLY A 41 -0.74 -1.92 -7.80
C GLY A 41 -2.22 -1.91 -7.41
N LEU A 42 -3.01 -1.01 -8.00
CA LEU A 42 -4.47 -0.99 -7.81
C LEU A 42 -5.17 -2.20 -8.42
N LEU A 43 -4.73 -2.66 -9.60
CA LEU A 43 -5.28 -3.85 -10.25
C LEU A 43 -5.08 -5.10 -9.38
N VAL A 44 -3.89 -5.25 -8.80
CA VAL A 44 -3.57 -6.37 -7.89
C VAL A 44 -4.45 -6.31 -6.65
N TRP A 45 -4.62 -5.13 -6.04
CA TRP A 45 -5.53 -4.95 -4.92
C TRP A 45 -6.98 -5.28 -5.29
N PHE A 46 -7.47 -4.77 -6.42
CA PHE A 46 -8.81 -5.02 -6.92
C PHE A 46 -9.06 -6.52 -7.13
N TYR A 47 -8.17 -7.19 -7.88
CA TYR A 47 -8.25 -8.64 -8.10
C TYR A 47 -8.26 -9.43 -6.79
N TYR A 48 -7.41 -9.05 -5.83
CA TYR A 48 -7.39 -9.65 -4.50
C TYR A 48 -8.73 -9.48 -3.78
N THR A 49 -9.31 -8.28 -3.78
CA THR A 49 -10.57 -8.02 -3.07
C THR A 49 -11.77 -8.76 -3.66
N VAL A 50 -11.84 -8.89 -4.98
CA VAL A 50 -12.98 -9.51 -5.70
C VAL A 50 -12.89 -11.04 -5.68
N GLU A 51 -11.76 -11.60 -6.11
CA GLU A 51 -11.59 -13.04 -6.30
C GLU A 51 -10.58 -13.66 -5.34
N GLY A 52 -9.41 -13.02 -5.18
CA GLY A 52 -8.29 -13.62 -4.46
C GLY A 52 -8.61 -13.90 -2.99
N ARG A 53 -9.42 -13.05 -2.36
CA ARG A 53 -9.86 -13.18 -0.97
C ARG A 53 -10.71 -14.44 -0.75
N LYS A 54 -11.51 -14.83 -1.75
CA LYS A 54 -12.38 -16.01 -1.67
C LYS A 54 -11.65 -17.30 -2.04
N ARG A 55 -10.71 -17.24 -3.00
CA ARG A 55 -9.97 -18.43 -3.47
C ARG A 55 -8.75 -18.77 -2.62
N PHE A 56 -7.89 -17.81 -2.28
CA PHE A 56 -6.56 -18.11 -1.71
C PHE A 56 -6.49 -18.08 -0.18
N VAL A 57 -7.34 -17.28 0.48
CA VAL A 57 -7.29 -17.07 1.93
C VAL A 57 -8.50 -17.63 2.69
N LYS A 58 -9.35 -18.42 2.01
CA LYS A 58 -10.44 -19.16 2.65
C LYS A 58 -9.86 -20.15 3.66
N GLY A 59 -10.25 -20.02 4.93
CA GLY A 59 -9.75 -20.85 6.03
C GLY A 59 -8.35 -20.48 6.56
N LYS A 60 -7.70 -19.44 6.03
CA LYS A 60 -6.37 -18.98 6.47
C LYS A 60 -6.47 -17.55 7.05
N PRO A 61 -6.95 -17.38 8.30
CA PRO A 61 -7.24 -16.06 8.87
C PRO A 61 -6.00 -15.15 8.99
N ILE A 62 -4.81 -15.71 9.23
CA ILE A 62 -3.55 -14.93 9.28
C ILE A 62 -3.21 -14.35 7.91
N ALA A 63 -3.15 -15.21 6.89
CA ALA A 63 -2.83 -14.80 5.53
C ALA A 63 -3.85 -13.79 5.00
N LYS A 64 -5.14 -13.97 5.33
CA LYS A 64 -6.20 -12.99 5.05
C LYS A 64 -5.89 -11.63 5.68
N ARG A 65 -5.67 -11.59 6.99
CA ARG A 65 -5.41 -10.34 7.73
C ARG A 65 -4.15 -9.63 7.22
N MET A 66 -3.10 -10.39 6.94
CA MET A 66 -1.86 -9.88 6.40
C MET A 66 -2.09 -9.24 5.02
N LEU A 67 -2.66 -9.98 4.06
CA LEU A 67 -2.89 -9.49 2.71
C LEU A 67 -3.90 -8.32 2.69
N ASP A 68 -5.00 -8.40 3.43
CA ASP A 68 -5.97 -7.29 3.58
C ASP A 68 -5.26 -6.00 4.04
N ARG A 69 -4.36 -6.09 5.02
CA ARG A 69 -3.62 -4.93 5.55
C ARG A 69 -2.64 -4.36 4.54
N PHE A 70 -1.78 -5.20 3.97
CA PHE A 70 -0.67 -4.70 3.16
C PHE A 70 -1.06 -4.33 1.74
N LEU A 71 -1.96 -5.10 1.10
CA LEU A 71 -2.55 -4.69 -0.17
C LEU A 71 -3.41 -3.44 0.00
N GLY A 72 -4.09 -3.28 1.15
CA GLY A 72 -4.81 -2.05 1.47
C GLY A 72 -3.88 -0.83 1.52
N TRP A 73 -2.76 -0.92 2.24
CA TRP A 73 -1.75 0.14 2.26
C TRP A 73 -1.10 0.39 0.90
N LEU A 74 -0.85 -0.66 0.12
CA LEU A 74 -0.36 -0.52 -1.25
C LEU A 74 -1.36 0.28 -2.11
N ALA A 75 -2.66 -0.02 -2.00
CA ALA A 75 -3.69 0.72 -2.73
C ALA A 75 -3.73 2.20 -2.34
N VAL A 76 -3.63 2.52 -1.04
CA VAL A 76 -3.54 3.90 -0.56
C VAL A 76 -2.31 4.60 -1.16
N LEU A 77 -1.14 3.96 -1.14
CA LEU A 77 0.08 4.52 -1.74
C LEU A 77 -0.08 4.74 -3.24
N CYS A 78 -0.68 3.80 -3.97
CA CYS A 78 -0.94 3.97 -5.41
C CYS A 78 -1.94 5.10 -5.69
N LEU A 79 -2.99 5.27 -4.90
CA LEU A 79 -3.95 6.38 -5.03
C LEU A 79 -3.27 7.73 -4.78
N VAL A 80 -2.48 7.85 -3.71
CA VAL A 80 -1.70 9.06 -3.43
C VAL A 80 -0.70 9.33 -4.57
N GLY A 81 -0.09 8.27 -5.11
CA GLY A 81 0.80 8.36 -6.28
C GLY A 81 0.09 8.92 -7.51
N PHE A 82 -1.18 8.57 -7.74
CA PHE A 82 -2.01 9.14 -8.80
C PHE A 82 -2.32 10.63 -8.57
N VAL A 83 -2.59 11.04 -7.33
CA VAL A 83 -2.82 12.46 -7.01
C VAL A 83 -1.59 13.30 -7.34
N PHE A 84 -0.39 12.85 -6.97
CA PHE A 84 0.84 13.61 -7.24
C PHE A 84 1.20 13.66 -8.73
N ILE A 85 1.01 12.58 -9.48
CA ILE A 85 1.27 12.63 -10.93
C ILE A 85 0.23 13.50 -11.65
N PHE A 86 -1.03 13.47 -11.21
CA PHE A 86 -2.08 14.35 -11.73
C PHE A 86 -1.77 15.81 -11.43
N ALA A 87 -1.39 16.14 -10.19
CA ALA A 87 -0.98 17.49 -9.82
C ALA A 87 0.17 17.99 -10.69
N ARG A 88 1.13 17.13 -11.05
CA ARG A 88 2.21 17.53 -11.97
C ARG A 88 1.72 17.83 -13.38
N VAL A 89 0.79 17.04 -13.91
CA VAL A 89 0.35 17.16 -15.31
C VAL A 89 -0.67 18.28 -15.49
N ALA A 90 -1.59 18.45 -14.54
CA ALA A 90 -2.69 19.41 -14.64
C ALA A 90 -2.45 20.71 -13.85
N MET A 91 -1.52 20.72 -12.89
CA MET A 91 -1.27 21.84 -11.97
C MET A 91 0.24 22.03 -11.74
N ASP A 92 0.98 22.20 -12.83
CA ASP A 92 2.44 22.27 -12.88
C ASP A 92 3.08 23.42 -12.07
N SER A 93 2.33 24.47 -11.75
CA SER A 93 2.75 25.58 -10.88
C SER A 93 2.29 25.42 -9.41
N SER A 94 1.68 24.29 -9.04
CA SER A 94 1.16 24.07 -7.68
C SER A 94 2.21 23.47 -6.74
N LEU A 95 2.00 23.67 -5.43
CA LEU A 95 2.82 23.07 -4.37
C LEU A 95 2.89 21.53 -4.47
N PHE A 96 1.82 20.88 -4.95
CA PHE A 96 1.75 19.43 -5.08
C PHE A 96 2.55 18.88 -6.28
N ALA A 97 2.92 19.73 -7.24
CA ALA A 97 3.77 19.37 -8.38
C ALA A 97 5.27 19.34 -8.04
N TRP A 98 5.65 19.79 -6.83
CA TRP A 98 7.03 19.86 -6.36
C TRP A 98 7.71 18.49 -6.34
N ARG A 99 9.05 18.50 -6.51
CA ARG A 99 9.88 17.29 -6.40
C ARG A 99 9.73 16.61 -5.03
N PHE A 100 9.65 17.41 -3.97
CA PHE A 100 9.46 16.96 -2.59
C PHE A 100 8.45 15.81 -2.43
N TRP A 101 7.23 15.97 -2.97
CA TRP A 101 6.15 14.99 -2.79
C TRP A 101 6.44 13.65 -3.44
N ARG A 102 7.12 13.64 -4.58
CA ARG A 102 7.49 12.41 -5.28
C ARG A 102 8.56 11.64 -4.52
N TYR A 103 9.56 12.34 -3.98
CA TYR A 103 10.58 11.72 -3.13
C TYR A 103 9.97 11.21 -1.82
N LEU A 104 9.09 11.99 -1.20
CA LEU A 104 8.36 11.58 0.00
C LEU A 104 7.51 10.33 -0.25
N TRP A 105 6.81 10.29 -1.39
CA TRP A 105 6.05 9.12 -1.81
C TRP A 105 6.95 7.89 -2.04
N GLY A 106 8.08 8.06 -2.73
CA GLY A 106 9.05 6.98 -2.94
C GLY A 106 9.62 6.45 -1.61
N LEU A 107 9.87 7.34 -0.65
CA LEU A 107 10.30 6.99 0.70
C LEU A 107 9.17 6.24 1.46
N GLY A 108 7.93 6.65 1.26
CA GLY A 108 6.73 5.93 1.73
C GLY A 108 6.61 4.51 1.16
N LEU A 109 6.87 4.33 -0.14
CA LEU A 109 6.91 3.00 -0.75
C LEU A 109 8.04 2.14 -0.20
N LEU A 110 9.23 2.73 -0.06
CA LEU A 110 10.39 2.01 0.47
C LEU A 110 10.14 1.55 1.92
N THR A 111 9.63 2.44 2.76
CA THR A 111 9.28 2.10 4.16
C THR A 111 8.18 1.03 4.22
N TRP A 112 7.15 1.14 3.38
CA TRP A 112 6.13 0.09 3.26
C TRP A 112 6.73 -1.26 2.85
N ALA A 113 7.63 -1.29 1.86
CA ALA A 113 8.29 -2.50 1.39
C ALA A 113 9.16 -3.14 2.49
N VAL A 114 9.93 -2.32 3.23
CA VAL A 114 10.71 -2.79 4.38
C VAL A 114 9.82 -3.38 5.46
N VAL A 115 8.73 -2.69 5.84
CA VAL A 115 7.78 -3.19 6.85
C VAL A 115 7.14 -4.50 6.41
N TRP A 116 6.81 -4.64 5.12
CA TRP A 116 6.27 -5.87 4.55
C TRP A 116 7.25 -7.04 4.63
N VAL A 117 8.50 -6.83 4.21
CA VAL A 117 9.55 -7.87 4.28
C VAL A 117 9.83 -8.28 5.73
N VAL A 118 9.97 -7.30 6.64
CA VAL A 118 10.18 -7.58 8.06
C VAL A 118 8.99 -8.35 8.67
N TYR A 119 7.76 -8.02 8.28
CA TYR A 119 6.58 -8.76 8.72
C TYR A 119 6.63 -10.21 8.25
N LEU A 120 6.93 -10.45 6.98
CA LEU A 120 7.02 -11.79 6.40
C LEU A 120 8.10 -12.65 7.08
N ILE A 121 9.27 -12.09 7.35
CA ILE A 121 10.40 -12.86 7.91
C ILE A 121 10.24 -13.08 9.43
N LYS A 122 9.86 -12.04 10.19
CA LYS A 122 9.91 -12.11 11.67
C LYS A 122 8.57 -12.42 12.31
N ARG A 123 7.47 -11.88 11.78
CA ARG A 123 6.17 -11.87 12.46
C ARG A 123 5.24 -12.96 11.97
N TYR A 124 5.18 -13.17 10.66
CA TYR A 124 4.40 -14.22 10.04
C TYR A 124 4.69 -15.64 10.57
N PRO A 125 5.96 -16.11 10.73
CA PRO A 125 6.22 -17.45 11.25
C PRO A 125 5.76 -17.61 12.70
N LYS A 126 5.90 -16.57 13.53
CA LYS A 126 5.45 -16.58 14.93
C LYS A 126 3.92 -16.66 15.05
N GLU A 127 3.21 -15.87 14.24
CA GLU A 127 1.74 -15.90 14.22
C GLU A 127 1.21 -17.26 13.75
N ARG A 128 1.87 -17.88 12.77
CA ARG A 128 1.54 -19.23 12.31
C ARG A 128 1.72 -20.28 13.39
N ALA A 129 2.88 -20.30 14.05
CA ALA A 129 3.18 -21.25 15.13
C ALA A 129 2.20 -21.11 16.31
N ASN A 130 1.84 -19.87 16.67
CA ASN A 130 0.86 -19.62 17.73
C ASN A 130 -0.54 -20.12 17.37
N MET A 131 -0.99 -19.97 16.12
CA MET A 131 -2.26 -20.55 15.69
C MET A 131 -2.25 -22.07 15.68
N GLU A 132 -1.15 -22.70 15.26
CA GLU A 132 -1.01 -24.16 15.31
C GLU A 132 -1.06 -24.67 16.75
N ALA A 133 -0.39 -24.00 17.69
CA ALA A 133 -0.48 -24.30 19.11
C ALA A 133 -1.89 -24.10 19.68
N TRP A 134 -2.58 -23.03 19.28
CA TRP A 134 -3.96 -22.77 19.68
C TRP A 134 -4.93 -23.84 19.16
N ASN A 135 -4.80 -24.24 17.90
CA ASN A 135 -5.63 -25.28 17.30
C ASN A 135 -5.41 -26.64 17.99
N ARG A 136 -4.16 -26.99 18.35
CA ARG A 136 -3.88 -28.19 19.15
C ARG A 136 -4.55 -28.13 20.51
N ARG A 137 -4.53 -26.98 21.19
CA ARG A 137 -5.22 -26.81 22.49
C ARG A 137 -6.74 -26.95 22.37
N GLN A 138 -7.34 -26.44 21.30
CA GLN A 138 -8.78 -26.57 21.07
C GLN A 138 -9.24 -28.02 20.81
N GLN A 139 -8.37 -28.90 20.34
CA GLN A 139 -8.70 -30.33 20.19
C GLN A 139 -8.95 -31.02 21.54
N TYR A 140 -8.35 -30.52 22.62
CA TYR A 140 -8.49 -31.07 23.97
C TYR A 140 -9.59 -30.40 24.80
N ILE A 141 -10.20 -29.33 24.28
CA ILE A 141 -11.35 -28.70 24.94
C ILE A 141 -12.59 -29.41 24.42
N PRO A 142 -13.30 -30.20 25.25
CA PRO A 142 -14.53 -30.86 24.80
C PRO A 142 -15.49 -29.78 24.31
N ALA A 143 -15.94 -29.90 23.06
CA ALA A 143 -16.96 -29.01 22.53
C ALA A 143 -18.18 -29.13 23.43
N GLY A 144 -18.38 -28.13 24.30
CA GLY A 144 -19.50 -28.11 25.22
C GLY A 144 -20.76 -28.29 24.41
N LYS A 145 -21.43 -29.43 24.58
CA LYS A 145 -22.74 -29.68 23.99
C LYS A 145 -23.66 -28.59 24.54
N ARG A 146 -23.87 -27.51 23.77
CA ARG A 146 -24.96 -26.57 24.02
C ARG A 146 -26.24 -27.39 23.89
N LYS A 147 -26.71 -27.95 25.00
CA LYS A 147 -28.05 -28.50 25.12
C LYS A 147 -28.97 -27.36 24.75
N LYS A 148 -29.59 -27.44 23.56
CA LYS A 148 -30.74 -26.61 23.21
C LYS A 148 -31.76 -26.84 24.34
N ALA A 149 -31.91 -25.87 25.23
CA ALA A 149 -33.01 -25.89 26.17
C ALA A 149 -34.29 -25.88 25.32
N LYS A 150 -35.02 -27.00 25.33
CA LYS A 150 -36.36 -27.09 24.77
C LYS A 150 -37.15 -25.97 25.44
N ALA A 151 -37.53 -24.94 24.68
CA ALA A 151 -38.50 -23.97 25.14
C ALA A 151 -39.76 -24.75 25.53
N GLY A 152 -40.07 -24.78 26.83
CA GLY A 152 -41.29 -25.40 27.32
C GLY A 152 -42.47 -24.66 26.75
N SER A 153 -43.33 -25.36 26.02
CA SER A 153 -44.64 -24.84 25.62
C SER A 153 -45.48 -24.62 26.87
N ARG A 154 -45.99 -23.40 27.04
CA ARG A 154 -47.19 -23.10 27.83
C ARG A 154 -48.17 -22.42 26.90
#